data_AF-A0A7S4PAW8-F1
#
_entry.id   AF-A0A7S4PAW8-F1
#
_cell.length_a   1.000
_cell.length_b   1.000
_cell.length_c   1.000
_cell.angle_alpha   90.00
_cell.angle_beta   90.00
_cell.angle_gamma   90.00
#
_symmetry.space_group_name_H-M   'P 1'
#
loop_
_entity.id
_entity.type
_entity.pdbx_description
1 polymer ?
#
loop_
_entity_poly.entity_id
_entity_poly.type
_entity_poly.pdbx_seq_one_letter_code
_entity_poly.pdbx_strand_id
1 'polypeptide(L)'
;RLPCMSMREPFCSLVLNGWKKLETRKWPMLDEVCGSALAVHRAYRDWESYTEAMDFVQEELGNQTDAATRAPHGMPRGAVVGILLRVGPTWNVVMGQETREERAEEFENPGESRKKEDERKDWWHEIMSPENLVHSETDCYVVPASTSISTSTSTSLVTDGSIHGIKTSLRNIQRQALLQDIQGRCVTPVEHPVWLKEGVRMRGSAGVFFVDIPHSCIPEEALQVILDMQDTTRAKKKQKREE
;
A
#
# COMPACT_ATOMS: atom_id res chain seq x y z
N ARG A 1 11.69 -14.91 -9.83
CA ARG A 1 10.53 -15.12 -8.95
C ARG A 1 10.22 -13.87 -8.13
N LEU A 2 8.99 -13.36 -8.19
CA LEU A 2 8.51 -12.21 -7.40
C LEU A 2 7.22 -12.58 -6.64
N PRO A 3 6.96 -11.96 -5.47
CA PRO A 3 5.61 -11.98 -4.91
C PRO A 3 4.66 -11.25 -5.88
N CYS A 4 3.40 -11.62 -5.85
CA CYS A 4 2.37 -11.15 -6.77
C CYS A 4 1.04 -11.06 -6.06
N MET A 5 0.25 -10.07 -6.45
CA MET A 5 -1.13 -9.92 -6.00
C MET A 5 -2.06 -9.72 -7.19
N SER A 6 -3.23 -10.35 -7.14
CA SER A 6 -4.29 -10.10 -8.11
C SER A 6 -5.10 -8.87 -7.73
N MET A 7 -5.20 -7.91 -8.65
CA MET A 7 -6.00 -6.69 -8.53
C MET A 7 -7.14 -6.70 -9.56
N ARG A 8 -8.32 -6.21 -9.16
CA ARG A 8 -9.45 -6.02 -10.07
C ARG A 8 -9.44 -4.61 -10.64
N GLU A 9 -10.10 -4.41 -11.77
CA GLU A 9 -10.32 -3.04 -12.29
C GLU A 9 -11.39 -2.31 -11.46
N PRO A 10 -11.28 -0.98 -11.33
CA PRO A 10 -10.33 -0.09 -12.00
C PRO A 10 -8.96 0.03 -11.28
N PHE A 11 -8.83 -0.56 -10.09
CA PHE A 11 -7.67 -0.36 -9.21
C PHE A 11 -6.36 -0.89 -9.79
N CYS A 12 -6.40 -1.97 -10.57
CA CYS A 12 -5.20 -2.46 -11.26
C CYS A 12 -4.59 -1.38 -12.15
N SER A 13 -5.41 -0.73 -12.99
CA SER A 13 -4.94 0.33 -13.88
C SER A 13 -4.59 1.60 -13.10
N LEU A 14 -5.41 1.99 -12.10
CA LEU A 14 -5.12 3.17 -11.27
C LEU A 14 -3.76 3.07 -10.57
N VAL A 15 -3.42 1.89 -10.04
CA VAL A 15 -2.11 1.67 -9.40
C VAL A 15 -1.00 1.70 -10.44
N LEU A 16 -1.14 0.96 -11.55
CA LEU A 16 -0.06 0.84 -12.55
C LEU A 16 0.15 2.09 -13.40
N ASN A 17 -0.87 2.96 -13.50
CA ASN A 17 -0.76 4.29 -14.08
C ASN A 17 -0.31 5.34 -13.05
N GLY A 18 -0.10 4.95 -11.79
CA GLY A 18 0.46 5.79 -10.74
C GLY A 18 -0.51 6.78 -10.10
N TRP A 19 -1.82 6.60 -10.26
CA TRP A 19 -2.84 7.45 -9.65
C TRP A 19 -3.23 7.00 -8.24
N LYS A 20 -3.32 5.69 -8.01
CA LYS A 20 -3.55 5.11 -6.68
C LYS A 20 -2.22 4.81 -6.01
N LYS A 21 -1.90 5.58 -4.97
CA LYS A 21 -0.64 5.49 -4.19
C LYS A 21 -0.76 4.59 -2.95
N LEU A 22 -1.96 4.41 -2.44
CA LEU A 22 -2.25 3.51 -1.33
C LEU A 22 -3.08 2.32 -1.79
N GLU A 23 -2.57 1.09 -1.65
CA GLU A 23 -3.35 -0.12 -1.80
C GLU A 23 -4.15 -0.42 -0.52
N THR A 24 -5.40 -0.88 -0.66
CA THR A 24 -6.32 -1.09 0.47
C THR A 24 -6.75 -2.55 0.59
N ARG A 25 -6.71 -3.12 1.79
CA ARG A 25 -7.15 -4.50 2.05
C ARG A 25 -7.87 -4.62 3.39
N LYS A 26 -8.68 -5.68 3.57
CA LYS A 26 -9.29 -5.99 4.87
C LYS A 26 -8.30 -6.62 5.87
N TRP A 27 -7.23 -7.22 5.35
CA TRP A 27 -6.21 -7.91 6.14
C TRP A 27 -4.82 -7.45 5.68
N PRO A 28 -3.83 -7.33 6.59
CA PRO A 28 -2.52 -6.73 6.30
C PRO A 28 -1.55 -7.66 5.56
N MET A 29 -2.03 -8.36 4.54
CA MET A 29 -1.28 -9.35 3.77
C MET A 29 -0.06 -8.79 3.02
N LEU A 30 0.06 -7.47 2.85
CA LEU A 30 1.20 -6.85 2.18
C LEU A 30 2.35 -6.52 3.13
N ASP A 31 2.16 -6.61 4.44
CA ASP A 31 3.22 -6.35 5.43
C ASP A 31 4.34 -7.40 5.28
N GLU A 32 3.99 -8.63 4.89
CA GLU A 32 4.94 -9.73 4.63
C GLU A 32 5.89 -9.47 3.45
N VAL A 33 5.53 -8.55 2.56
CA VAL A 33 6.31 -8.18 1.36
C VAL A 33 6.79 -6.73 1.40
N CYS A 34 6.72 -6.09 2.56
CA CYS A 34 7.26 -4.75 2.78
C CYS A 34 8.75 -4.68 2.37
N GLY A 35 9.11 -3.64 1.63
CA GLY A 35 10.46 -3.39 1.11
C GLY A 35 10.83 -4.23 -0.12
N SER A 36 9.90 -5.00 -0.68
CA SER A 36 10.14 -5.79 -1.90
C SER A 36 9.37 -5.25 -3.11
N ALA A 37 9.79 -5.68 -4.30
CA ALA A 37 9.03 -5.50 -5.52
C ALA A 37 7.86 -6.48 -5.58
N LEU A 38 6.68 -6.02 -6.01
CA LEU A 38 5.44 -6.80 -6.09
C LEU A 38 4.90 -6.82 -7.51
N ALA A 39 4.77 -8.00 -8.08
CA ALA A 39 4.09 -8.19 -9.36
C ALA A 39 2.58 -7.97 -9.22
N VAL A 40 1.97 -7.39 -10.27
CA VAL A 40 0.55 -7.08 -10.32
C VAL A 40 -0.11 -7.95 -11.37
N HIS A 41 -1.01 -8.82 -10.92
CA HIS A 41 -1.87 -9.62 -11.78
C HIS A 41 -3.21 -8.91 -12.00
N ARG A 42 -3.56 -8.66 -13.27
CA ARG A 42 -4.84 -8.06 -13.66
C ARG A 42 -5.93 -9.12 -13.67
N ALA A 43 -6.89 -9.02 -12.78
CA ALA A 43 -7.98 -9.99 -12.66
C ALA A 43 -8.94 -9.94 -13.86
N TYR A 44 -9.62 -11.07 -14.09
CA TYR A 44 -10.69 -11.16 -15.10
C TYR A 44 -11.92 -10.34 -14.74
N ARG A 45 -12.30 -10.33 -13.46
CA ARG A 45 -13.49 -9.62 -12.98
C ARG A 45 -13.14 -8.21 -12.56
N ASP A 46 -14.13 -7.34 -12.69
CA ASP A 46 -14.11 -5.99 -12.12
C ASP A 46 -14.40 -6.03 -10.62
N TRP A 47 -14.12 -4.92 -9.96
CA TRP A 47 -14.47 -4.71 -8.56
C TRP A 47 -15.99 -4.83 -8.35
N GLU A 48 -16.39 -5.42 -7.21
CA GLU A 48 -17.81 -5.68 -6.93
C GLU A 48 -18.66 -4.40 -6.93
N SER A 49 -18.12 -3.31 -6.36
CA SER A 49 -18.70 -1.97 -6.39
C SER A 49 -18.03 -1.10 -7.46
N TYR A 50 -17.95 -1.58 -8.71
CA TYR A 50 -17.25 -0.85 -9.77
C TYR A 50 -17.81 0.56 -9.99
N THR A 51 -19.13 0.71 -10.06
CA THR A 51 -19.78 2.01 -10.28
C THR A 51 -19.48 3.00 -9.17
N GLU A 52 -19.70 2.61 -7.90
CA GLU A 52 -19.42 3.48 -6.74
C GLU A 52 -17.94 3.88 -6.67
N ALA A 53 -17.04 2.93 -6.98
CA ALA A 53 -15.61 3.23 -7.06
C ALA A 53 -15.30 4.23 -8.18
N MET A 54 -15.91 4.06 -9.36
CA MET A 54 -15.73 4.97 -10.48
C MET A 54 -16.34 6.34 -10.24
N ASP A 55 -17.47 6.45 -9.54
CA ASP A 55 -18.07 7.74 -9.16
C ASP A 55 -17.09 8.55 -8.31
N PHE A 56 -16.49 7.91 -7.30
CA PHE A 56 -15.46 8.55 -6.47
C PHE A 56 -14.20 8.92 -7.27
N VAL A 57 -13.72 8.01 -8.12
CA VAL A 57 -12.56 8.29 -9.00
C VAL A 57 -12.87 9.47 -9.94
N GLN A 58 -14.09 9.54 -10.46
CA GLN A 58 -14.53 10.60 -11.36
C GLN A 58 -14.65 11.95 -10.65
N GLU A 59 -15.12 11.96 -9.40
CA GLU A 59 -15.13 13.14 -8.55
C GLU A 59 -13.70 13.66 -8.29
N GLU A 60 -12.77 12.76 -7.98
CA GLU A 60 -11.38 13.11 -7.64
C GLU A 60 -10.54 13.51 -8.85
N LEU A 61 -10.68 12.80 -9.97
CA LEU A 61 -9.78 12.93 -11.12
C LEU A 61 -10.40 13.71 -12.29
N GLY A 62 -11.72 13.92 -12.30
CA GLY A 62 -12.40 14.70 -13.32
C GLY A 62 -12.10 14.21 -14.74
N ASN A 63 -11.48 15.05 -15.56
CA ASN A 63 -11.14 14.73 -16.94
C ASN A 63 -9.96 13.73 -17.08
N GLN A 64 -9.26 13.42 -15.99
CA GLN A 64 -8.12 12.50 -15.99
C GLN A 64 -8.53 11.04 -15.75
N THR A 65 -9.78 10.78 -15.36
CA THR A 65 -10.32 9.44 -15.07
C THR A 65 -10.05 8.43 -16.18
N ASP A 66 -10.28 8.82 -17.43
CA ASP A 66 -10.09 7.94 -18.59
C ASP A 66 -8.62 7.51 -18.76
N ALA A 67 -7.68 8.43 -18.54
CA ALA A 67 -6.26 8.12 -18.61
C ALA A 67 -5.81 7.28 -17.40
N ALA A 68 -6.38 7.56 -16.23
CA ALA A 68 -6.04 6.89 -14.99
C ALA A 68 -6.49 5.42 -14.96
N THR A 69 -7.67 5.13 -15.52
CA THR A 69 -8.32 3.81 -15.41
C THR A 69 -8.10 2.89 -16.61
N ARG A 70 -7.39 3.37 -17.64
CA ARG A 70 -7.13 2.61 -18.87
C ARG A 70 -5.77 1.93 -18.84
N ALA A 71 -5.78 0.60 -18.96
CA ALA A 71 -4.56 -0.17 -19.21
C ALA A 71 -4.01 0.12 -20.62
N PRO A 72 -2.68 0.11 -20.83
CA PRO A 72 -2.07 0.19 -22.16
C PRO A 72 -2.63 -0.87 -23.12
N HIS A 73 -2.62 -0.54 -24.41
CA HIS A 73 -3.04 -1.46 -25.45
C HIS A 73 -2.24 -2.77 -25.37
N GLY A 74 -2.92 -3.91 -25.54
CA GLY A 74 -2.30 -5.22 -25.52
C GLY A 74 -2.12 -5.83 -24.12
N MET A 75 -2.39 -5.10 -23.02
CA MET A 75 -2.31 -5.64 -21.65
C MET A 75 -3.55 -6.46 -21.30
N PRO A 76 -3.46 -7.80 -21.24
CA PRO A 76 -4.64 -8.63 -21.08
C PRO A 76 -5.07 -8.76 -19.61
N ARG A 77 -6.35 -9.11 -19.40
CA ARG A 77 -6.81 -9.66 -18.12
C ARG A 77 -6.39 -11.13 -17.97
N GLY A 78 -6.29 -11.60 -16.74
CA GLY A 78 -5.79 -12.95 -16.42
C GLY A 78 -4.30 -13.09 -16.72
N ALA A 79 -3.53 -12.06 -16.37
CA ALA A 79 -2.11 -12.01 -16.62
C ALA A 79 -1.41 -11.15 -15.57
N VAL A 80 -0.14 -11.42 -15.33
CA VAL A 80 0.76 -10.44 -14.71
C VAL A 80 1.05 -9.38 -15.75
N VAL A 81 0.79 -8.11 -15.42
CA VAL A 81 0.85 -6.99 -16.37
C VAL A 81 1.74 -5.86 -15.92
N GLY A 82 2.18 -5.85 -14.67
CA GLY A 82 3.04 -4.81 -14.14
C GLY A 82 3.74 -5.23 -12.86
N ILE A 83 4.60 -4.34 -12.37
CA ILE A 83 5.37 -4.49 -11.15
C ILE A 83 5.32 -3.16 -10.41
N LEU A 84 5.15 -3.23 -9.10
CA LEU A 84 5.38 -2.13 -8.16
C LEU A 84 6.79 -2.36 -7.64
N LEU A 85 7.74 -1.48 -7.96
CA LEU A 85 9.13 -1.72 -7.59
C LEU A 85 9.34 -1.60 -6.08
N ARG A 86 8.42 -0.96 -5.36
CA ARG A 86 8.52 -0.79 -3.92
C ARG A 86 7.14 -0.88 -3.26
N VAL A 87 7.01 -1.82 -2.33
CA VAL A 87 5.89 -1.92 -1.40
C VAL A 87 6.33 -1.39 -0.04
N GLY A 88 5.59 -0.44 0.50
CA GLY A 88 5.87 0.12 1.81
C GLY A 88 5.29 -0.70 2.97
N PRO A 89 5.44 -0.18 4.20
CA PRO A 89 4.85 -0.79 5.38
C PRO A 89 3.32 -0.75 5.34
N THR A 90 2.65 -1.77 5.90
CA THR A 90 1.18 -1.79 6.01
C THR A 90 0.71 -1.19 7.33
N TRP A 91 -0.41 -0.47 7.29
CA TRP A 91 -0.99 0.25 8.42
C TRP A 91 -2.48 0.01 8.51
N ASN A 92 -3.01 -0.16 9.72
CA ASN A 92 -4.44 -0.18 9.97
C ASN A 92 -4.97 1.24 10.06
N VAL A 93 -6.07 1.53 9.37
CA VAL A 93 -6.80 2.80 9.50
C VAL A 93 -7.77 2.68 10.66
N VAL A 94 -7.60 3.54 11.66
CA VAL A 94 -8.45 3.60 12.84
C VAL A 94 -9.06 4.98 12.97
N MET A 95 -10.39 5.03 13.15
CA MET A 95 -11.10 6.29 13.31
C MET A 95 -10.76 6.91 14.66
N GLY A 96 -10.48 8.22 14.66
CA GLY A 96 -10.45 8.96 15.91
C GLY A 96 -11.85 9.01 16.50
N GLN A 97 -12.05 8.49 17.70
CA GLN A 97 -13.14 8.99 18.52
C GLN A 97 -12.66 10.32 19.11
N GLU A 98 -13.53 11.33 19.19
CA GLU A 98 -13.27 12.54 19.98
C GLU A 98 -13.06 12.13 21.44
N THR A 99 -11.83 11.79 21.81
CA THR A 99 -11.45 11.58 23.20
C THR A 99 -11.05 12.93 23.75
N ARG A 100 -11.90 13.43 24.65
CA ARG A 100 -11.68 14.58 25.54
C ARG A 100 -10.21 14.62 25.97
N GLU A 101 -9.58 15.78 25.77
CA GLU A 101 -8.17 16.10 26.02
C GLU A 101 -7.57 15.39 27.23
N GLU A 102 -6.66 14.43 27.00
CA GLU A 102 -5.77 13.93 28.04
C GLU A 102 -4.32 14.07 27.59
N ARG A 103 -3.70 15.09 28.20
CA ARG A 103 -2.28 15.38 28.42
C ARG A 103 -1.31 14.27 27.96
N ALA A 104 -0.59 14.52 26.88
CA ALA A 104 0.59 13.74 26.50
C ALA A 104 1.71 14.00 27.52
N GLU A 105 2.04 12.99 28.33
CA GLU A 105 3.30 12.96 29.08
C GLU A 105 4.32 12.16 28.26
N GLU A 106 5.37 12.84 27.81
CA GLU A 106 6.52 12.27 27.10
C GLU A 106 7.27 11.31 28.04
N PHE A 107 7.27 10.02 27.71
CA PHE A 107 8.15 9.04 28.36
C PHE A 107 9.04 8.36 27.32
N GLU A 108 10.35 8.44 27.52
CA GLU A 108 11.37 7.74 26.74
C GLU A 108 11.54 6.29 27.22
N ASN A 109 11.53 5.30 26.31
CA ASN A 109 12.17 4.00 26.51
C ASN A 109 12.36 3.17 25.20
N PRO A 110 13.11 2.05 25.16
CA PRO A 110 14.53 2.02 24.82
C PRO A 110 14.87 1.29 23.50
N GLY A 111 15.91 1.76 22.82
CA GLY A 111 17.03 0.90 22.38
C GLY A 111 17.07 0.42 20.93
N GLU A 112 16.20 -0.48 20.50
CA GLU A 112 16.50 -1.32 19.32
C GLU A 112 15.38 -1.44 18.26
N SER A 113 14.18 -0.93 18.56
CA SER A 113 13.02 -0.88 17.64
C SER A 113 12.88 0.44 16.88
N ARG A 114 13.57 1.50 17.31
CA ARG A 114 13.38 2.90 16.84
C ARG A 114 13.67 3.09 15.36
N LYS A 115 14.79 2.56 14.85
CA LYS A 115 15.20 2.75 13.43
C LYS A 115 14.17 2.22 12.42
N LYS A 116 13.58 1.04 12.67
CA LYS A 116 12.54 0.48 11.79
C LYS A 116 11.24 1.25 11.87
N GLU A 117 10.93 1.83 13.03
CA GLU A 117 9.74 2.66 13.21
C GLU A 117 9.91 4.04 12.57
N ASP A 118 11.09 4.63 12.66
CA ASP A 118 11.45 5.90 12.03
C ASP A 118 11.44 5.78 10.50
N GLU A 119 12.05 4.73 9.93
CA GLU A 119 11.96 4.42 8.48
C GLU A 119 10.51 4.22 8.01
N ARG A 120 9.66 3.65 8.87
CA ARG A 120 8.22 3.47 8.61
C ARG A 120 7.46 4.80 8.61
N LYS A 121 7.83 5.74 9.50
CA LYS A 121 7.24 7.08 9.59
C LYS A 121 7.67 7.97 8.42
N ASP A 122 8.92 7.90 7.99
CA ASP A 122 9.43 8.67 6.86
C ASP A 122 8.64 8.40 5.57
N TRP A 123 8.33 7.13 5.29
CA TRP A 123 7.46 6.72 4.19
C TRP A 123 6.08 7.38 4.22
N TRP A 124 5.49 7.47 5.41
CA TRP A 124 4.20 8.12 5.57
C TRP A 124 4.26 9.62 5.29
N HIS A 125 5.30 10.27 5.78
CA HIS A 125 5.47 11.72 5.60
C HIS A 125 5.77 12.09 4.15
N GLU A 126 6.52 11.26 3.40
CA GLU A 126 6.77 11.45 1.97
C GLU A 126 5.46 11.38 1.16
N ILE A 127 4.61 10.40 1.44
CA ILE A 127 3.35 10.20 0.71
C ILE A 127 2.26 11.18 1.14
N MET A 128 2.26 11.57 2.42
CA MET A 128 1.24 12.44 3.01
C MET A 128 1.70 13.88 3.23
N SER A 129 2.66 14.38 2.42
CA SER A 129 3.23 15.72 2.57
C SER A 129 2.15 16.79 2.87
N PRO A 130 2.41 17.73 3.82
CA PRO A 130 1.41 18.65 4.38
C PRO A 130 0.66 19.52 3.37
N GLU A 131 1.19 19.65 2.16
CA GLU A 131 0.62 20.45 1.06
C GLU A 131 -0.74 19.93 0.57
N ASN A 132 -1.15 18.73 1.01
CA ASN A 132 -2.45 18.13 0.72
C ASN A 132 -3.45 18.17 1.90
N LEU A 133 -3.14 18.83 3.02
CA LEU A 133 -4.07 18.97 4.14
C LEU A 133 -5.18 19.99 3.83
N VAL A 134 -6.37 19.50 3.52
CA VAL A 134 -7.60 20.29 3.56
C VAL A 134 -8.08 20.35 5.02
N HIS A 135 -8.27 21.57 5.55
CA HIS A 135 -8.58 21.85 6.97
C HIS A 135 -10.01 21.54 7.43
N SER A 136 -10.69 20.58 6.81
CA SER A 136 -11.95 20.10 7.36
C SER A 136 -12.19 18.68 6.91
N GLU A 137 -11.97 17.69 7.77
CA GLU A 137 -12.62 16.37 7.71
C GLU A 137 -12.07 15.45 8.80
N THR A 138 -12.92 14.54 9.26
CA THR A 138 -12.70 13.60 10.36
C THR A 138 -11.26 13.10 10.49
N ASP A 139 -10.66 13.36 11.66
CA ASP A 139 -9.34 12.84 12.01
C ASP A 139 -9.36 11.31 12.11
N CYS A 140 -8.30 10.69 11.60
CA CYS A 140 -8.03 9.27 11.79
C CYS A 140 -6.56 9.05 12.15
N TYR A 141 -6.26 7.84 12.60
CA TYR A 141 -4.91 7.40 12.92
C TYR A 141 -4.55 6.22 12.06
N VAL A 142 -3.30 6.18 11.62
CA VAL A 142 -2.72 4.99 11.01
C VAL A 142 -1.71 4.39 11.96
N VAL A 143 -1.91 3.11 12.29
CA VAL A 143 -1.04 2.34 13.20
C VAL A 143 -0.40 1.18 12.45
N PRO A 144 0.86 0.80 12.74
CA PRO A 144 1.50 -0.33 12.08
C PRO A 144 0.63 -1.60 12.17
N ALA A 145 0.58 -2.39 11.09
CA ALA A 145 -0.21 -3.62 11.05
C ALA A 145 0.19 -4.66 12.11
N SER A 146 1.45 -4.62 12.56
CA SER A 146 2.00 -5.48 13.62
C SER A 146 1.48 -5.10 15.02
N THR A 147 0.84 -3.94 15.19
CA THR A 147 0.31 -3.50 16.48
C THR A 147 -0.92 -4.33 16.84
N SER A 148 -0.88 -5.01 17.99
CA SER A 148 -2.02 -5.79 18.50
C SER A 148 -3.15 -4.85 18.93
N ILE A 149 -4.26 -4.87 18.20
CA ILE A 149 -5.45 -4.09 18.55
C ILE A 149 -6.40 -5.00 19.33
N SER A 150 -6.62 -4.72 20.62
CA SER A 150 -7.62 -5.40 21.45
C SER A 150 -9.02 -5.13 20.89
N THR A 151 -9.76 -6.19 20.51
CA THR A 151 -11.13 -6.11 20.00
C THR A 151 -12.19 -5.97 21.09
N SER A 152 -11.79 -5.95 22.37
CA SER A 152 -12.70 -5.71 23.50
C SER A 152 -12.52 -4.29 24.01
N THR A 153 -13.60 -3.52 23.92
CA THR A 153 -13.75 -2.09 24.29
C THR A 153 -13.39 -1.14 23.15
N SER A 154 -14.43 -0.45 22.68
CA SER A 154 -14.42 0.54 21.59
C SER A 154 -13.69 1.83 21.95
N THR A 155 -12.71 1.79 22.85
CA THR A 155 -12.04 2.94 23.42
C THR A 155 -10.62 2.53 23.77
N SER A 156 -9.65 3.37 23.44
CA SER A 156 -8.20 3.21 23.64
C SER A 156 -7.46 2.35 22.60
N LEU A 157 -6.99 3.01 21.54
CA LEU A 157 -5.68 2.72 20.92
C LEU A 157 -4.49 3.13 21.84
N VAL A 158 -4.79 3.37 23.12
CA VAL A 158 -3.87 3.78 24.16
C VAL A 158 -3.58 2.54 24.99
N THR A 159 -2.66 1.70 24.52
CA THR A 159 -1.95 0.82 25.44
C THR A 159 -0.87 1.68 26.08
N ASP A 160 -1.02 1.96 27.37
CA ASP A 160 0.02 2.58 28.20
C ASP A 160 0.36 4.06 27.89
N GLY A 161 -0.65 4.88 27.57
CA GLY A 161 -0.48 6.33 27.38
C GLY A 161 0.18 6.78 26.06
N SER A 162 0.71 5.84 25.26
CA SER A 162 1.45 6.15 24.03
C SER A 162 0.64 5.89 22.76
N ILE A 163 0.22 6.96 22.07
CA ILE A 163 -0.35 6.86 20.70
C ILE A 163 0.79 6.54 19.73
N HIS A 164 0.93 5.28 19.32
CA HIS A 164 1.90 4.86 18.29
C HIS A 164 1.37 5.03 16.85
N GLY A 165 0.43 5.96 16.66
CA GLY A 165 -0.25 6.19 15.39
C GLY A 165 0.08 7.55 14.79
N ILE A 166 0.23 7.61 13.47
CA ILE A 166 0.39 8.88 12.76
C ILE A 166 -1.00 9.46 12.55
N LYS A 167 -1.25 10.67 13.07
CA LYS A 167 -2.50 11.40 12.87
C LYS A 167 -2.59 11.88 11.42
N THR A 168 -3.73 11.68 10.77
CA THR A 168 -3.98 12.12 9.38
C THR A 168 -5.48 12.30 9.12
N SER A 169 -5.83 12.88 7.96
CA SER A 169 -7.22 13.05 7.52
C SER A 169 -7.72 11.81 6.78
N LEU A 170 -8.96 11.40 7.08
CA LEU A 170 -9.63 10.31 6.35
C LEU A 170 -9.68 10.61 4.84
N ARG A 171 -10.00 11.84 4.44
CA ARG A 171 -10.07 12.24 3.04
C ARG A 171 -8.73 12.12 2.35
N ASN A 172 -7.64 12.47 3.01
CA ASN A 172 -6.30 12.31 2.41
C ASN A 172 -6.02 10.83 2.08
N ILE A 173 -6.33 9.91 3.00
CA ILE A 173 -6.20 8.47 2.73
C ILE A 173 -7.15 8.04 1.58
N GLN A 174 -8.41 8.49 1.58
CA GLN A 174 -9.38 8.15 0.52
C GLN A 174 -8.89 8.61 -0.86
N ARG A 175 -8.34 9.83 -0.95
CA ARG A 175 -7.79 10.40 -2.19
C ARG A 175 -6.59 9.60 -2.70
N GLN A 176 -5.62 9.31 -1.84
CA GLN A 176 -4.44 8.52 -2.21
C GLN A 176 -4.79 7.06 -2.54
N ALA A 177 -5.84 6.53 -1.92
CA ALA A 177 -6.37 5.19 -2.20
C ALA A 177 -7.35 5.15 -3.38
N LEU A 178 -7.84 6.30 -3.85
CA LEU A 178 -8.96 6.42 -4.78
C LEU A 178 -10.15 5.52 -4.41
N LEU A 179 -10.46 5.45 -3.11
CA LEU A 179 -11.52 4.61 -2.56
C LEU A 179 -12.17 5.34 -1.38
N GLN A 180 -13.50 5.43 -1.40
CA GLN A 180 -14.25 6.08 -0.33
C GLN A 180 -14.32 5.19 0.93
N ASP A 181 -14.65 3.92 0.79
CA ASP A 181 -14.79 2.99 1.93
C ASP A 181 -13.42 2.47 2.40
N ILE A 182 -12.72 3.24 3.23
CA ILE A 182 -11.42 2.88 3.82
C ILE A 182 -11.46 2.52 5.30
N GLN A 183 -12.61 2.70 5.95
CA GLN A 183 -12.74 2.46 7.40
C GLN A 183 -12.58 0.97 7.71
N GLY A 184 -11.79 0.65 8.74
CA GLY A 184 -11.52 -0.74 9.14
C GLY A 184 -10.69 -1.53 8.11
N ARG A 185 -10.05 -0.85 7.15
CA ARG A 185 -9.11 -1.43 6.20
C ARG A 185 -7.69 -1.12 6.61
N CYS A 186 -6.76 -1.94 6.14
CA CYS A 186 -5.36 -1.61 6.13
C CYS A 186 -4.96 -0.96 4.80
N VAL A 187 -4.02 -0.03 4.87
CA VAL A 187 -3.44 0.69 3.73
C VAL A 187 -1.96 0.37 3.60
N THR A 188 -1.49 0.24 2.38
CA THR A 188 -0.08 -0.01 2.08
C THR A 188 0.36 0.92 0.96
N PRO A 189 1.32 1.82 1.21
CA PRO A 189 2.05 2.52 0.17
C PRO A 189 2.56 1.62 -0.93
N VAL A 190 2.33 2.03 -2.18
CA VAL A 190 2.87 1.37 -3.37
C VAL A 190 3.45 2.41 -4.30
N GLU A 191 4.68 2.16 -4.74
CA GLU A 191 5.44 3.14 -5.50
C GLU A 191 6.11 2.55 -6.72
N HIS A 192 6.53 3.45 -7.61
CA HIS A 192 7.25 3.15 -8.84
C HIS A 192 6.54 2.05 -9.65
N PRO A 193 5.27 2.27 -10.03
CA PRO A 193 4.56 1.33 -10.88
C PRO A 193 5.20 1.29 -12.27
N VAL A 194 5.35 0.08 -12.78
CA VAL A 194 5.90 -0.18 -14.11
C VAL A 194 5.02 -1.20 -14.80
N TRP A 195 4.52 -0.86 -15.99
CA TRP A 195 3.89 -1.82 -16.88
C TRP A 195 4.95 -2.77 -17.46
N LEU A 196 4.63 -4.05 -17.58
CA LEU A 196 5.46 -4.97 -18.36
C LEU A 196 5.45 -4.54 -19.83
N LYS A 197 6.47 -4.96 -20.58
CA LYS A 197 6.48 -4.86 -22.05
C LYS A 197 5.35 -5.70 -22.65
N GLU A 198 5.12 -6.87 -22.07
CA GLU A 198 4.05 -7.81 -22.46
C GLU A 198 3.49 -8.52 -21.22
N GLY A 199 2.18 -8.76 -21.22
CA GLY A 199 1.51 -9.46 -20.12
C GLY A 199 1.77 -10.97 -20.11
N VAL A 200 2.11 -11.52 -18.94
CA VAL A 200 2.35 -12.96 -18.75
C VAL A 200 1.05 -13.65 -18.33
N ARG A 201 0.43 -14.39 -19.25
CA ARG A 201 -0.85 -15.09 -19.02
C ARG A 201 -0.73 -16.15 -17.94
N MET A 202 -1.57 -16.05 -16.92
CA MET A 202 -1.68 -17.07 -15.87
C MET A 202 -2.95 -16.89 -15.05
N ARG A 203 -3.29 -17.89 -14.22
CA ARG A 203 -4.36 -17.74 -13.24
C ARG A 203 -3.84 -16.95 -12.03
N GLY A 204 -4.63 -15.98 -11.58
CA GLY A 204 -4.41 -15.34 -10.29
C GLY A 204 -4.78 -16.26 -9.14
N SER A 205 -4.26 -15.94 -7.96
CA SER A 205 -4.61 -16.61 -6.70
C SER A 205 -5.11 -15.60 -5.67
N ALA A 206 -5.80 -16.10 -4.63
CA ALA A 206 -6.08 -15.35 -3.42
C ALA A 206 -4.78 -15.10 -2.64
N GLY A 207 -4.73 -14.01 -1.89
CA GLY A 207 -3.55 -13.62 -1.11
C GLY A 207 -2.36 -13.19 -1.97
N VAL A 208 -1.19 -13.15 -1.35
CA VAL A 208 0.09 -12.98 -2.06
C VAL A 208 0.51 -14.36 -2.54
N PHE A 209 0.85 -14.48 -3.82
CA PHE A 209 1.38 -15.70 -4.42
C PHE A 209 2.66 -15.37 -5.19
N PHE A 210 3.43 -16.37 -5.62
CA PHE A 210 4.68 -16.11 -6.32
C PHE A 210 4.58 -16.43 -7.80
N VAL A 211 5.22 -15.61 -8.63
CA VAL A 211 5.24 -15.73 -10.08
C VAL A 211 6.66 -15.67 -10.62
N ASP A 212 6.88 -16.32 -11.76
CA ASP A 212 8.09 -16.18 -12.55
C ASP A 212 7.77 -15.38 -13.80
N ILE A 213 8.36 -14.18 -13.89
CA ILE A 213 8.21 -13.27 -15.02
C ILE A 213 9.48 -13.39 -15.86
N PRO A 214 9.37 -13.72 -17.16
CA PRO A 214 10.52 -13.68 -18.04
C PRO A 214 11.15 -12.29 -18.06
N HIS A 215 12.49 -12.21 -17.98
CA HIS A 215 13.19 -10.92 -18.00
C HIS A 215 12.87 -10.10 -19.26
N SER A 216 12.62 -10.78 -20.39
CA SER A 216 12.20 -10.15 -21.65
C SER A 216 10.89 -9.37 -21.56
N CYS A 217 10.02 -9.70 -20.61
CA CYS A 217 8.76 -8.99 -20.36
C CYS A 217 8.95 -7.75 -19.48
N ILE A 218 10.08 -7.59 -18.80
CA ILE A 218 10.33 -6.50 -17.84
C ILE A 218 11.09 -5.37 -18.55
N PRO A 219 10.72 -4.09 -18.35
CA PRO A 219 11.58 -2.97 -18.75
C PRO A 219 12.96 -3.02 -18.11
N GLU A 220 13.99 -2.57 -18.81
CA GLU A 220 15.38 -2.78 -18.39
C GLU A 220 15.69 -2.08 -17.06
N GLU A 221 15.21 -0.85 -16.94
CA GLU A 221 15.29 -0.01 -15.75
C GLU A 221 14.65 -0.68 -14.53
N ALA A 222 13.52 -1.36 -14.71
CA ALA A 222 12.84 -2.07 -13.65
C ALA A 222 13.56 -3.37 -13.29
N LEU A 223 14.08 -4.08 -14.30
CA LEU A 223 14.81 -5.32 -14.11
C LEU A 223 16.06 -5.09 -13.26
N GLN A 224 16.84 -4.05 -13.55
CA GLN A 224 18.04 -3.73 -12.80
C GLN A 224 17.73 -3.48 -11.32
N VAL A 225 16.71 -2.65 -11.03
CA VAL A 225 16.28 -2.37 -9.64
C VAL A 225 15.88 -3.65 -8.91
N ILE A 226 15.14 -4.55 -9.57
CA ILE A 226 14.71 -5.82 -8.98
C ILE A 226 15.91 -6.72 -8.64
N LEU A 227 16.90 -6.80 -9.53
CA LEU A 227 18.10 -7.61 -9.31
C LEU A 227 18.93 -7.06 -8.13
N ASP A 228 19.12 -5.74 -8.07
CA ASP A 228 19.84 -5.08 -6.98
C ASP A 228 19.17 -5.32 -5.61
N MET A 229 17.82 -5.26 -5.56
CA MET A 229 17.05 -5.59 -4.36
C MET A 229 17.21 -7.06 -3.93
N GLN A 230 17.31 -7.99 -4.87
CA GLN A 230 17.49 -9.41 -4.57
C GLN A 230 18.90 -9.69 -4.05
N ASP A 231 19.92 -9.06 -4.62
CA ASP A 231 21.31 -9.25 -4.21
C ASP A 231 21.59 -8.68 -2.83
N THR A 232 21.05 -7.49 -2.52
CA THR A 232 21.12 -6.91 -1.16
C THR A 232 20.44 -7.81 -0.12
N THR A 233 19.29 -8.41 -0.47
CA THR A 233 18.58 -9.36 0.42
C THR A 233 19.39 -10.63 0.66
N ARG A 234 20.06 -11.16 -0.38
CA ARG A 234 20.92 -12.34 -0.27
C ARG A 234 22.15 -12.06 0.58
N ALA A 235 22.80 -10.91 0.41
CA ALA A 235 23.95 -10.50 1.20
C ALA A 235 23.61 -10.42 2.70
N LYS A 236 22.50 -9.76 3.06
CA LYS A 236 22.02 -9.68 4.46
C LYS A 236 21.72 -11.07 5.06
N LYS A 237 21.12 -11.97 4.28
CA LYS A 237 20.86 -13.36 4.73
C LYS A 237 22.13 -14.17 4.93
N LYS A 238 23.16 -13.94 4.12
CA LYS A 238 24.47 -14.60 4.26
C LYS A 238 25.16 -14.13 5.54
N GLN A 239 25.23 -12.82 5.77
CA GLN A 239 25.82 -12.24 6.97
C GLN A 239 25.17 -12.78 8.26
N LYS A 240 23.83 -12.81 8.33
CA LYS A 240 23.09 -13.33 9.50
C LYS A 240 23.34 -14.83 9.78
N ARG A 241 23.82 -15.60 8.80
CA ARG A 241 24.16 -17.03 9.00
C ARG A 241 25.60 -17.23 9.48
N GLU A 242 26.45 -16.23 9.28
CA GLU A 242 27.86 -16.23 9.67
C GLU A 242 28.08 -15.63 11.07
N GLU A 243 27.09 -14.89 11.59
CA GLU A 243 26.95 -14.42 12.98
C GLU A 243 26.27 -15.45 13.89
#